data_AF-A0A3D1TIK4-F1
#
_entry.id   AF-A0A3D1TIK4-F1
#
_cell.length_a   1.000
_cell.length_b   1.000
_cell.length_c   1.000
_cell.angle_alpha   90.00
_cell.angle_beta   90.00
_cell.angle_gamma   90.00
#
_symmetry.space_group_name_H-M   'P 1'
#
loop_
_entity.id
_entity.type
_entity.pdbx_description
1 polymer ?
#
loop_
_entity_poly.entity_id
_entity_poly.type
_entity_poly.pdbx_seq_one_letter_code
_entity_poly.pdbx_strand_id
1 'polypeptide(L)'
;MEPLYEGLIPAGAEGAEAAELLISRMGSPDVGPALAAGKRVLMINGTEGAPNVSLGWWAMGNQVGTAFAEHPALGDFPHAGVLSPLAFRILKQGLPLPFGGLRADEMMVVGEGLNDYYLYAGEARVDAGRVLMTFGLDLLSGLPEGTCLLDGLIRYARSDAFAPEGELALIGREQNGWAATLVAGDVGFDHLPFGATQLDVARAMAGMNVLEWETRPMPADVRSASTVSVVWQGGMGYFAQPQGRFRLYLNDAPLLEIAEISQEDAQWGSPDGQVLLAYERDPSTLEFGTMTLTLPTSMVEPGKPLRLKVVGSESGSRRWFGVFRMW
;
A
#
# COMPACT_ATOMS: atom_id res chain seq x y z
N MET A 1 -16.24 6.37 -9.26
CA MET A 1 -15.71 6.88 -10.55
C MET A 1 -16.70 6.70 -11.69
N GLU A 2 -17.27 5.51 -11.91
CA GLU A 2 -18.25 5.27 -13.00
C GLU A 2 -19.43 6.27 -13.06
N PRO A 3 -19.96 6.80 -11.93
CA PRO A 3 -21.01 7.82 -12.01
C PRO A 3 -20.51 9.21 -12.48
N LEU A 4 -19.20 9.45 -12.46
CA LEU A 4 -18.59 10.75 -12.77
C LEU A 4 -17.93 10.79 -14.15
N TYR A 5 -17.50 9.64 -14.68
CA TYR A 5 -16.73 9.55 -15.93
C TYR A 5 -17.29 8.46 -16.84
N GLU A 6 -17.51 8.84 -18.10
CA GLU A 6 -17.86 7.91 -19.18
C GLU A 6 -16.59 7.39 -19.88
N GLY A 7 -16.68 6.23 -20.52
CA GLY A 7 -15.57 5.64 -21.30
C GLY A 7 -14.47 4.99 -20.45
N LEU A 8 -14.71 4.76 -19.16
CA LEU A 8 -13.82 3.95 -18.32
C LEU A 8 -13.88 2.49 -18.76
N ILE A 9 -12.70 1.87 -18.90
CA ILE A 9 -12.55 0.45 -19.20
C ILE A 9 -11.81 -0.18 -18.00
N PRO A 10 -12.33 -1.26 -17.39
CA PRO A 10 -11.63 -1.96 -16.33
C PRO A 10 -10.25 -2.43 -16.77
N ALA A 11 -9.24 -2.27 -15.90
CA ALA A 11 -7.90 -2.79 -16.16
C ALA A 11 -7.96 -4.31 -16.40
N GLY A 12 -7.28 -4.79 -17.45
CA GLY A 12 -7.29 -6.20 -17.86
C GLY A 12 -8.48 -6.63 -18.73
N ALA A 13 -9.47 -5.77 -18.98
CA ALA A 13 -10.52 -6.04 -19.94
C ALA A 13 -10.01 -5.92 -21.39
N GLU A 14 -10.70 -6.55 -22.35
CA GLU A 14 -10.39 -6.41 -23.77
C GLU A 14 -10.46 -4.94 -24.19
N GLY A 15 -9.42 -4.46 -24.87
CA GLY A 15 -9.29 -3.05 -25.28
C GLY A 15 -8.70 -2.11 -24.23
N ALA A 16 -8.54 -2.52 -22.97
CA ALA A 16 -7.90 -1.70 -21.93
C ALA A 16 -6.43 -1.38 -22.26
N GLU A 17 -5.77 -2.22 -23.05
CA GLU A 17 -4.40 -2.01 -23.50
C GLU A 17 -4.20 -0.72 -24.29
N ALA A 18 -5.24 -0.26 -25.01
CA ALA A 18 -5.20 0.96 -25.80
C ALA A 18 -5.35 2.24 -24.95
N ALA A 19 -5.71 2.13 -23.67
CA ALA A 19 -5.84 3.28 -22.79
C ALA A 19 -4.47 3.90 -22.47
N GLU A 20 -4.36 5.22 -22.67
CA GLU A 20 -3.14 6.01 -22.43
C GLU A 20 -2.89 6.30 -20.94
N LEU A 21 -3.95 6.29 -20.13
CA LEU A 21 -3.95 6.60 -18.71
C LEU A 21 -4.58 5.46 -17.92
N LEU A 22 -3.83 4.92 -16.96
CA LEU A 22 -4.34 4.03 -15.94
C LEU A 22 -4.67 4.84 -14.68
N ILE A 23 -5.86 4.67 -14.12
CA ILE A 23 -6.22 5.19 -12.79
C ILE A 23 -6.31 4.00 -11.85
N SER A 24 -5.46 3.98 -10.82
CA SER A 24 -5.36 2.81 -9.93
C SER A 24 -4.90 3.23 -8.53
N ARG A 25 -4.62 2.25 -7.67
CA ARG A 25 -4.08 2.45 -6.32
C ARG A 25 -2.68 1.87 -6.22
N MET A 26 -1.87 2.43 -5.34
CA MET A 26 -0.53 1.93 -5.05
C MET A 26 -0.61 0.46 -4.62
N GLY A 27 0.25 -0.37 -5.21
CA GLY A 27 0.26 -1.81 -4.96
C GLY A 27 -0.76 -2.60 -5.76
N SER A 28 -1.59 -2.00 -6.64
CA SER A 28 -2.46 -2.76 -7.55
C SER A 28 -1.63 -3.47 -8.64
N PRO A 29 -2.01 -4.69 -9.08
CA PRO A 29 -1.15 -5.55 -9.90
C PRO A 29 -0.98 -5.04 -11.34
N ASP A 30 -1.88 -4.16 -11.77
CA ASP A 30 -1.91 -3.47 -13.07
C ASP A 30 -0.90 -2.30 -13.15
N VAL A 31 -0.46 -1.74 -12.02
CA VAL A 31 0.39 -0.54 -11.99
C VAL A 31 1.79 -0.82 -12.54
N GLY A 32 2.43 -1.89 -12.06
CA GLY A 32 3.79 -2.26 -12.49
C GLY A 32 3.89 -2.52 -14.00
N PRO A 33 3.07 -3.42 -14.56
CA PRO A 33 3.03 -3.68 -16.01
C PRO A 33 2.74 -2.42 -16.82
N ALA A 34 1.84 -1.54 -16.36
CA ALA A 34 1.54 -0.29 -17.07
C ALA A 34 2.74 0.67 -17.11
N LEU A 35 3.44 0.85 -15.98
CA LEU A 35 4.63 1.69 -15.91
C LEU A 35 5.79 1.11 -16.74
N ALA A 36 6.00 -0.20 -16.67
CA ALA A 36 7.00 -0.90 -17.50
C ALA A 36 6.70 -0.76 -19.01
N ALA A 37 5.42 -0.73 -19.40
CA ALA A 37 4.98 -0.48 -20.76
C ALA A 37 5.02 1.01 -21.18
N GLY A 38 5.48 1.90 -20.31
CA GLY A 38 5.59 3.34 -20.60
C GLY A 38 4.28 4.12 -20.46
N LYS A 39 3.25 3.55 -19.83
CA LYS A 39 1.96 4.23 -19.64
C LYS A 39 2.04 5.32 -18.59
N ARG A 40 1.03 6.18 -18.63
CA ARG A 40 0.78 7.22 -17.64
C ARG A 40 -0.13 6.64 -16.57
N VAL A 41 0.21 6.83 -15.30
CA VAL A 41 -0.58 6.30 -14.17
C VAL A 41 -0.97 7.44 -13.23
N LEU A 42 -2.26 7.55 -12.91
CA LEU A 42 -2.76 8.34 -11.80
C LEU A 42 -3.04 7.41 -10.62
N MET A 43 -2.23 7.51 -9.57
CA MET A 43 -2.43 6.75 -8.34
C MET A 43 -3.24 7.57 -7.33
N ILE A 44 -4.40 7.03 -6.93
CA ILE A 44 -5.29 7.65 -5.95
C ILE A 44 -5.25 6.85 -4.65
N ASN A 45 -4.57 7.38 -3.63
CA ASN A 45 -4.36 6.67 -2.37
C ASN A 45 -4.85 7.50 -1.18
N GLY A 46 -5.31 6.81 -0.13
CA GLY A 46 -5.74 7.47 1.10
C GLY A 46 -6.92 8.40 0.99
N THR A 47 -7.90 7.99 0.19
CA THR A 47 -9.18 8.70 0.08
C THR A 47 -10.07 8.49 1.29
N GLU A 48 -9.85 7.43 2.07
CA GLU A 48 -10.67 7.07 3.24
C GLU A 48 -10.00 7.49 4.56
N GLY A 49 -10.80 7.48 5.64
CA GLY A 49 -10.35 7.81 6.99
C GLY A 49 -10.85 9.17 7.50
N ALA A 50 -10.45 9.48 8.73
CA ALA A 50 -10.82 10.71 9.40
C ALA A 50 -10.27 11.93 8.64
N PRO A 51 -11.01 13.05 8.58
CA PRO A 51 -10.46 14.31 8.11
C PRO A 51 -9.20 14.65 8.90
N ASN A 52 -8.15 15.03 8.19
CA ASN A 52 -6.89 15.38 8.81
C ASN A 52 -6.92 16.78 9.44
N VAL A 53 -7.76 17.67 8.91
CA VAL A 53 -8.05 18.98 9.48
C VAL A 53 -9.54 19.06 9.83
N SER A 54 -9.87 19.52 11.05
CA SER A 54 -11.24 19.78 11.48
C SER A 54 -11.32 21.11 12.26
N LEU A 55 -12.45 21.81 12.18
CA LEU A 55 -12.65 23.06 12.90
C LEU A 55 -13.01 22.77 14.36
N GLY A 56 -12.12 23.16 15.29
CA GLY A 56 -12.35 23.01 16.73
C GLY A 56 -11.30 23.73 17.58
N TRP A 57 -11.73 24.36 18.66
CA TRP A 57 -10.87 24.96 19.68
C TRP A 57 -10.18 23.81 20.46
N TRP A 58 -8.86 23.63 20.20
CA TRP A 58 -7.89 22.63 20.73
C TRP A 58 -7.68 21.28 20.02
N ALA A 59 -8.06 21.10 18.74
CA ALA A 59 -7.66 19.90 18.00
C ALA A 59 -6.97 20.28 16.68
N MET A 60 -5.68 20.60 16.75
CA MET A 60 -4.82 20.45 15.59
C MET A 60 -4.61 18.95 15.40
N GLY A 61 -4.99 18.40 14.24
CA GLY A 61 -4.69 17.00 13.91
C GLY A 61 -3.17 16.77 13.86
N ASN A 62 -2.73 15.61 13.39
CA ASN A 62 -1.29 15.38 13.17
C ASN A 62 -0.69 16.36 12.15
N GLN A 63 -1.52 17.15 11.44
CA GLN A 63 -1.11 18.09 10.42
C GLN A 63 -1.77 19.47 10.62
N VAL A 64 -0.98 20.53 10.46
CA VAL A 64 -1.30 21.91 10.87
C VAL A 64 -1.39 22.89 9.69
N GLY A 65 -0.80 22.55 8.54
CA GLY A 65 -0.82 23.40 7.35
C GLY A 65 -0.73 22.61 6.05
N THR A 66 -1.22 23.18 4.96
CA THR A 66 -1.11 22.60 3.61
C THR A 66 -0.83 23.68 2.58
N ALA A 67 0.18 23.45 1.74
CA ALA A 67 0.54 24.28 0.62
C ALA A 67 0.23 23.55 -0.69
N PHE A 68 -0.36 24.28 -1.63
CA PHE A 68 -0.59 23.84 -3.00
C PHE A 68 0.34 24.67 -3.89
N ALA A 69 1.15 24.03 -4.72
CA ALA A 69 1.97 24.73 -5.70
C ALA A 69 1.09 25.33 -6.80
N GLU A 70 1.56 26.38 -7.48
CA GLU A 70 0.95 26.76 -8.76
C GLU A 70 1.34 25.71 -9.80
N HIS A 71 0.42 24.81 -10.14
CA HIS A 71 0.72 23.66 -10.98
C HIS A 71 -0.41 23.37 -11.98
N PRO A 72 -0.11 23.05 -13.26
CA PRO A 72 -1.13 22.78 -14.28
C PRO A 72 -2.14 21.69 -13.89
N ALA A 73 -1.72 20.70 -13.10
CA ALA A 73 -2.58 19.63 -12.59
C ALA A 73 -3.64 20.11 -11.59
N LEU A 74 -3.38 21.22 -10.91
CA LEU A 74 -4.29 21.80 -9.91
C LEU A 74 -5.21 22.87 -10.54
N GLY A 75 -4.85 23.37 -11.73
CA GLY A 75 -5.56 24.46 -12.39
C GLY A 75 -5.63 25.69 -11.48
N ASP A 76 -6.82 26.30 -11.39
CA ASP A 76 -7.05 27.45 -10.51
C ASP A 76 -7.39 27.03 -9.06
N PHE A 77 -7.43 25.73 -8.73
CA PHE A 77 -7.75 25.28 -7.38
C PHE A 77 -6.47 24.99 -6.57
N PRO A 78 -6.37 25.42 -5.29
CA PRO A 78 -7.25 26.36 -4.60
C PRO A 78 -6.90 27.83 -4.90
N HIS A 79 -6.04 28.09 -5.89
CA HIS A 79 -5.48 29.40 -6.28
C HIS A 79 -6.44 30.38 -6.96
N ALA A 80 -7.75 30.29 -6.71
CA ALA A 80 -8.77 31.11 -7.37
C ALA A 80 -8.80 32.58 -6.87
N GLY A 81 -7.69 33.08 -6.33
CA GLY A 81 -7.56 34.40 -5.73
C GLY A 81 -8.24 34.57 -4.37
N VAL A 82 -8.90 33.52 -3.87
CA VAL A 82 -9.57 33.50 -2.56
C VAL A 82 -9.23 32.22 -1.82
N LEU A 83 -9.03 32.31 -0.50
CA LEU A 83 -8.85 31.12 0.33
C LEU A 83 -10.17 30.35 0.38
N SER A 84 -10.24 29.22 -0.33
CA SER A 84 -11.37 28.32 -0.26
C SER A 84 -11.18 27.33 0.89
N PRO A 85 -11.98 27.37 1.97
CA PRO A 85 -11.89 26.38 3.05
C PRO A 85 -12.32 24.99 2.60
N LEU A 86 -12.84 24.87 1.38
CA LEU A 86 -13.36 23.64 0.84
C LEU A 86 -12.25 22.61 0.59
N ALA A 87 -11.00 23.05 0.38
CA ALA A 87 -9.84 22.15 0.28
C ALA A 87 -9.68 21.28 1.54
N PHE A 88 -9.98 21.79 2.73
CA PHE A 88 -9.86 21.01 3.97
C PHE A 88 -10.80 19.81 4.03
N ARG A 89 -11.88 19.80 3.25
CA ARG A 89 -12.86 18.69 3.24
C ARG A 89 -12.31 17.42 2.61
N ILE A 90 -11.36 17.58 1.69
CA ILE A 90 -10.74 16.47 0.95
C ILE A 90 -9.39 16.06 1.54
N LEU A 91 -8.86 16.79 2.52
CA LEU A 91 -7.58 16.46 3.17
C LEU A 91 -7.79 15.37 4.24
N LYS A 92 -7.23 14.20 3.96
CA LYS A 92 -7.00 13.08 4.86
C LYS A 92 -5.51 13.01 5.21
N GLN A 93 -5.01 11.84 5.57
CA GLN A 93 -3.60 11.67 5.93
C GLN A 93 -2.72 11.55 4.68
N GLY A 94 -1.84 12.54 4.46
CA GLY A 94 -0.77 12.47 3.46
C GLY A 94 0.33 11.45 3.80
N LEU A 95 1.24 11.23 2.85
CA LEU A 95 2.40 10.36 3.00
C LEU A 95 3.54 11.10 3.71
N PRO A 96 4.11 10.58 4.82
CA PRO A 96 5.27 11.22 5.45
C PRO A 96 6.44 11.42 4.49
N LEU A 97 7.08 12.59 4.54
CA LEU A 97 8.32 12.90 3.85
C LEU A 97 9.53 12.56 4.74
N PRO A 98 10.71 12.25 4.16
CA PRO A 98 11.04 12.31 2.74
C PRO A 98 10.50 11.12 1.94
N PHE A 99 10.06 11.38 0.70
CA PHE A 99 9.72 10.34 -0.25
C PHE A 99 10.86 10.21 -1.27
N GLY A 100 11.67 9.15 -1.12
CA GLY A 100 12.95 9.02 -1.80
C GLY A 100 12.83 9.01 -3.33
N GLY A 101 13.63 9.84 -4.01
CA GLY A 101 13.65 9.98 -5.48
C GLY A 101 12.71 11.07 -6.03
N LEU A 102 11.79 11.58 -5.20
CA LEU A 102 10.92 12.69 -5.59
C LEU A 102 11.67 14.02 -5.47
N ARG A 103 11.62 14.84 -6.52
CA ARG A 103 12.23 16.18 -6.49
C ARG A 103 11.26 17.19 -5.86
N ALA A 104 11.81 18.25 -5.25
CA ALA A 104 11.00 19.26 -4.59
C ALA A 104 10.09 20.04 -5.55
N ASP A 105 10.53 20.27 -6.79
CA ASP A 105 9.77 20.90 -7.86
C ASP A 105 8.63 20.01 -8.41
N GLU A 106 8.64 18.73 -8.08
CA GLU A 106 7.62 17.74 -8.47
C GLU A 106 6.65 17.40 -7.32
N MET A 107 6.81 18.06 -6.17
CA MET A 107 5.85 18.02 -5.07
C MET A 107 4.80 19.10 -5.30
N MET A 108 3.57 18.70 -5.64
CA MET A 108 2.49 19.63 -5.98
C MET A 108 1.70 20.09 -4.77
N VAL A 109 1.46 19.19 -3.81
CA VAL A 109 0.71 19.49 -2.59
C VAL A 109 1.46 18.87 -1.43
N VAL A 110 1.83 19.69 -0.46
CA VAL A 110 2.58 19.29 0.73
C VAL A 110 1.93 19.85 1.99
N GLY A 111 2.04 19.12 3.09
CA GLY A 111 1.54 19.53 4.39
C GLY A 111 2.65 19.58 5.44
N GLU A 112 2.47 20.48 6.39
CA GLU A 112 3.21 20.48 7.65
C GLU A 112 2.35 19.80 8.70
N GLY A 113 2.98 18.98 9.54
CA GLY A 113 2.36 18.46 10.73
C GLY A 113 3.22 18.49 11.97
N LEU A 114 2.65 17.99 13.06
CA LEU A 114 3.19 18.18 14.40
C LEU A 114 4.62 17.64 14.53
N ASN A 115 4.87 16.48 13.91
CA ASN A 115 6.16 15.80 13.99
C ASN A 115 6.84 15.61 12.63
N ASP A 116 6.14 15.87 11.52
CA ASP A 116 6.60 15.52 10.18
C ASP A 116 6.01 16.43 9.10
N TYR A 117 6.59 16.35 7.90
CA TYR A 117 6.01 16.90 6.67
C TYR A 117 5.36 15.78 5.87
N TYR A 118 4.36 16.13 5.07
CA TYR A 118 3.55 15.16 4.35
C TYR A 118 3.43 15.54 2.87
N LEU A 119 3.52 14.55 1.99
CA LEU A 119 3.21 14.65 0.58
C LEU A 119 1.74 14.28 0.37
N TYR A 120 1.01 15.14 -0.33
CA TYR A 120 -0.38 14.91 -0.73
C TYR A 120 -0.53 14.66 -2.22
N ALA A 121 0.26 15.34 -3.03
CA ALA A 121 0.33 15.10 -4.45
C ALA A 121 1.72 15.40 -4.98
N GLY A 122 2.18 14.58 -5.92
CA GLY A 122 3.43 14.79 -6.63
C GLY A 122 3.54 13.88 -7.83
N GLU A 123 4.63 14.02 -8.59
CA GLU A 123 4.86 13.27 -9.82
C GLU A 123 6.29 12.77 -9.96
N ALA A 124 6.47 11.70 -10.74
CA ALA A 124 7.79 11.19 -11.06
C ALA A 124 7.77 10.27 -12.28
N ARG A 125 8.96 9.95 -12.77
CA ARG A 125 9.23 8.82 -13.66
C ARG A 125 9.40 7.54 -12.84
N VAL A 126 8.85 6.45 -13.35
CA VAL A 126 9.04 5.10 -12.82
C VAL A 126 9.17 4.17 -14.02
N ASP A 127 10.25 3.39 -14.07
CA ASP A 127 10.60 2.56 -15.22
C ASP A 127 10.55 3.37 -16.55
N ALA A 128 9.85 2.86 -17.56
CA ALA A 128 9.62 3.56 -18.82
C ALA A 128 8.44 4.56 -18.74
N GLY A 129 7.66 4.51 -17.67
CA GLY A 129 6.42 5.23 -17.50
C GLY A 129 6.56 6.46 -16.61
N ARG A 130 5.41 7.02 -16.26
CA ARG A 130 5.31 8.17 -15.37
C ARG A 130 4.07 8.12 -14.52
N VAL A 131 4.19 8.61 -13.30
CA VAL A 131 3.17 8.49 -12.29
C VAL A 131 2.85 9.84 -11.65
N LEU A 132 1.55 10.13 -11.58
CA LEU A 132 0.98 11.22 -10.81
C LEU A 132 0.34 10.58 -9.58
N MET A 133 0.80 10.96 -8.39
CA MET A 133 0.45 10.29 -7.15
C MET A 133 -0.30 11.23 -6.26
N THR A 134 -1.36 10.72 -5.65
CA THR A 134 -2.05 11.41 -4.56
C THR A 134 -2.12 10.53 -3.34
N PHE A 135 -1.99 11.16 -2.18
CA PHE A 135 -1.96 10.53 -0.87
C PHE A 135 -2.80 11.39 0.07
N GLY A 136 -3.87 10.86 0.62
CA GLY A 136 -4.69 11.63 1.56
C GLY A 136 -5.57 12.68 0.89
N LEU A 137 -5.76 12.63 -0.44
CA LEU A 137 -6.70 13.50 -1.16
C LEU A 137 -7.95 12.70 -1.50
N ASP A 138 -9.08 13.05 -0.91
CA ASP A 138 -10.38 12.39 -1.11
C ASP A 138 -11.05 12.81 -2.44
N LEU A 139 -10.38 12.44 -3.54
CA LEU A 139 -10.78 12.72 -4.92
C LEU A 139 -12.06 11.97 -5.34
N LEU A 140 -12.46 10.94 -4.59
CA LEU A 140 -13.55 10.03 -4.93
C LEU A 140 -14.82 10.26 -4.11
N SER A 141 -14.80 11.19 -3.17
CA SER A 141 -15.93 11.55 -2.30
C SER A 141 -17.19 12.06 -3.03
N GLY A 142 -17.08 12.46 -4.31
CA GLY A 142 -18.15 13.14 -5.05
C GLY A 142 -18.35 14.59 -4.62
N LEU A 143 -17.49 15.12 -3.74
CA LEU A 143 -17.47 16.54 -3.42
C LEU A 143 -17.00 17.36 -4.63
N PRO A 144 -17.51 18.60 -4.84
CA PRO A 144 -17.12 19.42 -5.98
C PRO A 144 -15.62 19.68 -6.07
N GLU A 145 -14.94 19.81 -4.93
CA GLU A 145 -13.51 20.11 -4.85
C GLU A 145 -12.67 18.89 -5.20
N GLY A 146 -13.07 17.71 -4.71
CA GLY A 146 -12.44 16.44 -5.08
C GLY A 146 -12.62 16.15 -6.56
N THR A 147 -13.82 16.40 -7.10
CA THR A 147 -14.13 16.22 -8.53
C THR A 147 -13.34 17.20 -9.41
N CYS A 148 -13.32 18.49 -9.04
CA CYS A 148 -12.56 19.51 -9.76
C CYS A 148 -11.06 19.19 -9.80
N LEU A 149 -10.51 18.75 -8.68
CA LEU A 149 -9.11 18.35 -8.59
C LEU A 149 -8.83 17.08 -9.40
N LEU A 150 -9.69 16.07 -9.34
CA LEU A 150 -9.57 14.86 -10.15
C LEU A 150 -9.60 15.15 -11.65
N ASP A 151 -10.49 16.04 -12.10
CA ASP A 151 -10.55 16.49 -13.49
C ASP A 151 -9.26 17.18 -13.94
N GLY A 152 -8.69 18.03 -13.07
CA GLY A 152 -7.41 18.68 -13.29
C GLY A 152 -6.26 17.68 -13.44
N LEU A 153 -6.17 16.72 -12.51
CA LEU A 153 -5.17 15.66 -12.51
C LEU A 153 -5.29 14.78 -13.76
N ILE A 154 -6.50 14.37 -14.15
CA ILE A 154 -6.73 13.58 -15.37
C ILE A 154 -6.35 14.37 -16.62
N ARG A 155 -6.76 15.64 -16.73
CA ARG A 155 -6.43 16.50 -17.88
C ARG A 155 -4.93 16.68 -18.01
N TYR A 156 -4.26 16.96 -16.90
CA TYR A 156 -2.81 17.13 -16.88
C TYR A 156 -2.10 15.81 -17.21
N ALA A 157 -2.48 14.69 -16.60
CA ALA A 157 -1.90 13.39 -16.87
C ALA A 157 -2.05 12.98 -18.36
N ARG A 158 -3.10 13.42 -19.05
CA ARG A 158 -3.29 13.19 -20.49
C ARG A 158 -2.58 14.20 -21.40
N SER A 159 -1.99 15.26 -20.84
CA SER A 159 -1.28 16.30 -21.61
C SER A 159 0.22 15.98 -21.78
N ASP A 160 0.87 16.64 -22.73
CA ASP A 160 2.33 16.54 -22.90
C ASP A 160 3.10 17.32 -21.83
N ALA A 161 2.42 18.18 -21.06
CA ALA A 161 3.02 18.87 -19.91
C ALA A 161 3.31 17.92 -18.74
N PHE A 162 2.69 16.73 -18.73
CA PHE A 162 3.05 15.68 -17.79
C PHE A 162 4.35 15.00 -18.23
N ALA A 163 5.46 15.58 -17.81
CA ALA A 163 6.81 15.20 -18.18
C ALA A 163 7.78 15.34 -16.99
N PRO A 164 7.58 14.54 -15.92
CA PRO A 164 8.46 14.59 -14.75
C PRO A 164 9.88 14.14 -15.10
N GLU A 165 10.84 14.63 -14.32
CA GLU A 165 12.28 14.35 -14.40
C GLU A 165 12.78 13.49 -13.24
N GLY A 166 12.20 13.59 -12.05
CA GLY A 166 12.58 12.79 -10.88
C GLY A 166 12.29 11.32 -11.10
N GLU A 167 13.19 10.47 -10.62
CA GLU A 167 13.08 9.03 -10.77
C GLU A 167 12.76 8.40 -9.42
N LEU A 168 11.64 7.70 -9.37
CA LEU A 168 11.26 6.88 -8.24
C LEU A 168 11.53 5.42 -8.56
N ALA A 169 12.26 4.75 -7.66
CA ALA A 169 12.03 3.34 -7.46
C ALA A 169 10.71 3.24 -6.70
N LEU A 170 9.61 2.98 -7.40
CA LEU A 170 8.31 2.80 -6.76
C LEU A 170 8.48 1.64 -5.76
N ILE A 171 8.40 1.94 -4.46
CA ILE A 171 8.49 0.95 -3.40
C ILE A 171 7.28 0.05 -3.56
N GLY A 172 7.49 -1.09 -4.20
CA GLY A 172 6.39 -1.94 -4.63
C GLY A 172 6.90 -3.08 -5.49
N ARG A 173 7.71 -3.97 -4.90
CA ARG A 173 7.64 -5.38 -5.34
C ARG A 173 6.16 -5.73 -5.32
N GLU A 174 5.66 -6.26 -6.45
CA GLU A 174 4.26 -6.63 -6.62
C GLU A 174 3.70 -7.26 -5.33
N GLN A 175 2.84 -6.54 -4.62
CA GLN A 175 2.26 -7.01 -3.37
C GLN A 175 1.08 -7.91 -3.73
N ASN A 176 1.37 -9.18 -3.98
CA ASN A 176 0.37 -10.20 -4.28
C ASN A 176 -0.04 -10.99 -3.01
N GLY A 177 0.63 -10.77 -1.88
CA GLY A 177 0.52 -11.60 -0.69
C GLY A 177 -0.62 -11.30 0.26
N TRP A 178 -1.42 -10.25 0.02
CA TRP A 178 -2.64 -9.99 0.76
C TRP A 178 -3.76 -9.51 -0.18
N ALA A 179 -4.96 -10.08 -0.02
CA ALA A 179 -6.18 -9.67 -0.67
C ALA A 179 -7.34 -9.53 0.32
N ALA A 180 -7.47 -10.47 1.26
CA ALA A 180 -8.50 -10.43 2.29
C ALA A 180 -8.09 -11.21 3.53
N THR A 181 -8.36 -10.68 4.71
CA THR A 181 -8.20 -11.41 5.97
C THR A 181 -9.47 -12.20 6.29
N LEU A 182 -9.33 -13.49 6.56
CA LEU A 182 -10.42 -14.41 6.91
C LEU A 182 -10.58 -14.53 8.43
N VAL A 183 -9.47 -14.63 9.16
CA VAL A 183 -9.43 -14.73 10.62
C VAL A 183 -8.27 -13.90 11.13
N ALA A 184 -8.50 -13.12 12.18
CA ALA A 184 -7.44 -12.44 12.92
C ALA A 184 -7.63 -12.73 14.40
N GLY A 185 -6.56 -13.16 15.07
CA GLY A 185 -6.58 -13.44 16.50
C GLY A 185 -6.61 -12.16 17.33
N ASP A 186 -6.07 -11.07 16.77
CA ASP A 186 -6.11 -9.72 17.32
C ASP A 186 -5.88 -8.70 16.19
N VAL A 187 -6.21 -7.43 16.41
CA VAL A 187 -6.12 -6.35 15.41
C VAL A 187 -5.53 -5.07 15.98
N GLY A 188 -4.84 -4.29 15.15
CA GLY A 188 -4.27 -2.99 15.51
C GLY A 188 -4.54 -1.92 14.45
N PHE A 189 -4.69 -0.67 14.89
CA PHE A 189 -4.97 0.49 14.03
C PHE A 189 -3.97 1.63 14.19
N ASP A 190 -3.10 1.55 15.20
CA ASP A 190 -2.18 2.62 15.54
C ASP A 190 -0.82 2.42 14.87
N HIS A 191 -0.16 3.54 14.52
CA HIS A 191 1.19 3.57 13.97
C HIS A 191 1.42 2.69 12.73
N LEU A 192 0.38 2.49 11.92
CA LEU A 192 0.46 1.67 10.71
C LEU A 192 1.40 2.32 9.67
N PRO A 193 2.14 1.52 8.89
CA PRO A 193 2.90 2.06 7.76
C PRO A 193 1.93 2.67 6.76
N PHE A 194 2.45 3.57 5.95
CA PHE A 194 1.64 4.23 4.96
C PHE A 194 0.95 3.23 4.02
N GLY A 195 -0.35 3.44 3.83
CA GLY A 195 -1.18 2.57 3.00
C GLY A 195 -1.77 1.36 3.68
N ALA A 196 -1.36 1.07 4.92
CA ALA A 196 -2.04 0.10 5.75
C ALA A 196 -3.21 0.76 6.49
N THR A 197 -4.35 0.07 6.50
CA THR A 197 -5.59 0.48 7.19
C THR A 197 -5.80 -0.28 8.49
N GLN A 198 -5.19 -1.46 8.62
CA GLN A 198 -5.28 -2.32 9.79
C GLN A 198 -4.10 -3.30 9.82
N LEU A 199 -3.62 -3.65 11.00
CA LEU A 199 -2.71 -4.77 11.25
C LEU A 199 -3.53 -5.94 11.79
N ASP A 200 -3.53 -7.08 11.11
CA ASP A 200 -4.12 -8.34 11.60
C ASP A 200 -3.02 -9.25 12.11
N VAL A 201 -3.20 -9.84 13.30
CA VAL A 201 -2.14 -10.66 13.91
C VAL A 201 -2.61 -12.00 14.45
N ALA A 202 -1.67 -12.95 14.51
CA ALA A 202 -1.70 -14.08 15.41
C ALA A 202 -0.81 -13.77 16.62
N ARG A 203 -1.29 -14.05 17.83
CA ARG A 203 -0.53 -13.98 19.08
C ARG A 203 0.04 -15.35 19.45
N ALA A 204 1.13 -15.39 20.21
CA ALA A 204 1.63 -16.63 20.82
C ALA A 204 0.86 -16.99 22.12
N MET A 205 -0.48 -16.98 22.07
CA MET A 205 -1.35 -17.33 23.19
C MET A 205 -2.70 -17.90 22.74
N ALA A 206 -3.25 -18.82 23.53
CA ALA A 206 -4.52 -19.48 23.24
C ALA A 206 -5.66 -18.47 23.04
N GLY A 207 -6.53 -18.74 22.06
CA GLY A 207 -7.70 -17.92 21.74
C GLY A 207 -7.43 -16.72 20.83
N MET A 208 -6.17 -16.32 20.68
CA MET A 208 -5.73 -15.23 19.78
C MET A 208 -4.63 -15.70 18.82
N ASN A 209 -4.41 -17.00 18.70
CA ASN A 209 -3.25 -17.57 18.05
C ASN A 209 -3.41 -17.86 16.55
N VAL A 210 -4.52 -17.49 15.93
CA VAL A 210 -4.75 -17.82 14.52
C VAL A 210 -4.87 -16.54 13.71
N LEU A 211 -4.10 -16.46 12.64
CA LEU A 211 -4.22 -15.48 11.57
C LEU A 211 -4.38 -16.23 10.27
N GLU A 212 -5.38 -15.89 9.47
CA GLU A 212 -5.67 -16.53 8.20
C GLU A 212 -6.11 -15.50 7.18
N TRP A 213 -5.52 -15.54 5.99
CA TRP A 213 -5.80 -14.60 4.92
C TRP A 213 -5.63 -15.23 3.54
N GLU A 214 -6.22 -14.60 2.55
CA GLU A 214 -6.05 -14.92 1.14
C GLU A 214 -5.07 -13.95 0.48
N THR A 215 -4.23 -14.49 -0.39
CA THR A 215 -3.42 -13.72 -1.32
C THR A 215 -4.28 -13.24 -2.49
N ARG A 216 -3.72 -12.41 -3.37
CA ARG A 216 -4.31 -12.22 -4.69
C ARG A 216 -4.26 -13.52 -5.51
N PRO A 217 -5.12 -13.69 -6.52
CA PRO A 217 -5.04 -14.81 -7.45
C PRO A 217 -3.65 -14.92 -8.07
N MET A 218 -3.13 -16.14 -8.13
CA MET A 218 -1.83 -16.42 -8.74
C MET A 218 -1.90 -16.25 -10.27
N PRO A 219 -0.82 -15.81 -10.93
CA PRO A 219 -0.80 -15.65 -12.38
C PRO A 219 -1.22 -16.93 -13.10
N ALA A 220 -1.94 -16.80 -14.22
CA ALA A 220 -2.41 -17.95 -15.01
C ALA A 220 -1.24 -18.78 -15.56
N ASP A 221 -0.09 -18.15 -15.79
CA ASP A 221 1.14 -18.72 -16.28
C ASP A 221 2.15 -19.04 -15.16
N VAL A 222 1.73 -19.07 -13.89
CA VAL A 222 2.60 -19.32 -12.72
C VAL A 222 3.44 -20.60 -12.86
N ARG A 223 2.98 -21.59 -13.65
CA ARG A 223 3.68 -22.86 -13.90
C ARG A 223 4.83 -22.75 -14.91
N SER A 224 5.05 -21.58 -15.53
CA SER A 224 6.17 -21.32 -16.44
C SER A 224 7.53 -21.28 -15.72
N ALA A 225 7.52 -20.97 -14.42
CA ALA A 225 8.68 -21.00 -13.53
C ALA A 225 8.64 -22.23 -12.60
N SER A 226 9.80 -22.58 -12.02
CA SER A 226 9.89 -23.64 -10.99
C SER A 226 9.45 -23.17 -9.61
N THR A 227 9.58 -21.87 -9.33
CA THR A 227 9.17 -21.23 -8.08
C THR A 227 8.35 -19.96 -8.33
N VAL A 228 7.56 -19.58 -7.33
CA VAL A 228 6.80 -18.34 -7.28
C VAL A 228 6.99 -17.68 -5.92
N SER A 229 7.00 -16.35 -5.92
CA SER A 229 7.09 -15.56 -4.70
C SER A 229 5.76 -14.86 -4.40
N VAL A 230 5.40 -14.88 -3.12
CA VAL A 230 4.27 -14.15 -2.56
C VAL A 230 4.81 -13.11 -1.60
N VAL A 231 4.48 -11.83 -1.82
CA VAL A 231 5.05 -10.70 -1.07
C VAL A 231 3.95 -9.92 -0.38
N TRP A 232 4.09 -9.69 0.93
CA TRP A 232 3.19 -8.84 1.72
C TRP A 232 3.94 -7.94 2.69
N GLN A 233 3.33 -6.81 3.03
CA GLN A 233 3.74 -5.98 4.17
C GLN A 233 3.17 -6.57 5.46
N GLY A 234 3.97 -6.58 6.51
CA GLY A 234 3.56 -7.09 7.81
C GLY A 234 4.61 -6.84 8.86
N GLY A 235 4.66 -7.71 9.85
CA GLY A 235 5.63 -7.56 10.91
C GLY A 235 5.58 -8.65 11.96
N MET A 236 6.42 -8.46 12.96
CA MET A 236 6.46 -9.25 14.18
C MET A 236 6.97 -8.38 15.32
N GLY A 237 6.49 -8.61 16.54
CA GLY A 237 6.81 -7.69 17.62
C GLY A 237 6.53 -8.19 19.01
N TYR A 238 6.58 -7.23 19.94
CA TYR A 238 6.59 -7.47 21.39
C TYR A 238 7.75 -8.36 21.85
N PHE A 239 8.95 -8.08 21.36
CA PHE A 239 10.15 -8.89 21.61
C PHE A 239 10.53 -9.05 23.09
N ALA A 240 10.12 -8.12 23.96
CA ALA A 240 10.32 -8.21 25.41
C ALA A 240 9.48 -9.31 26.10
N GLN A 241 8.47 -9.86 25.42
CA GLN A 241 7.66 -10.97 25.93
C GLN A 241 8.42 -12.31 25.83
N PRO A 242 8.04 -13.32 26.65
CA PRO A 242 8.58 -14.66 26.53
C PRO A 242 8.50 -15.21 25.10
N GLN A 243 9.41 -16.14 24.76
CA GLN A 243 9.44 -16.72 23.42
C GLN A 243 8.09 -17.33 23.05
N GLY A 244 7.67 -17.07 21.81
CA GLY A 244 6.56 -17.72 21.14
C GLY A 244 7.04 -18.23 19.80
N ARG A 245 6.47 -19.34 19.35
CA ARG A 245 6.74 -19.90 18.02
C ARG A 245 5.52 -19.71 17.15
N PHE A 246 5.74 -19.63 15.84
CA PHE A 246 4.66 -19.57 14.88
C PHE A 246 4.87 -20.65 13.83
N ARG A 247 3.78 -21.20 13.31
CA ARG A 247 3.83 -22.14 12.18
C ARG A 247 3.00 -21.57 11.04
N LEU A 248 3.61 -21.51 9.86
CA LEU A 248 2.97 -21.09 8.63
C LEU A 248 2.42 -22.32 7.89
N TYR A 249 1.21 -22.18 7.36
CA TYR A 249 0.49 -23.19 6.61
C TYR A 249 0.04 -22.62 5.27
N LEU A 250 -0.04 -23.50 4.27
CA LEU A 250 -0.72 -23.27 3.01
C LEU A 250 -1.97 -24.15 2.99
N ASN A 251 -3.14 -23.53 2.97
CA ASN A 251 -4.41 -24.14 3.31
C ASN A 251 -4.32 -24.76 4.73
N ASP A 252 -4.41 -26.08 4.83
CA ASP A 252 -4.26 -26.82 6.09
C ASP A 252 -2.94 -27.61 6.19
N ALA A 253 -2.07 -27.52 5.18
CA ALA A 253 -0.78 -28.20 5.17
C ALA A 253 0.31 -27.32 5.81
N PRO A 254 1.08 -27.82 6.79
CA PRO A 254 2.18 -27.06 7.39
C PRO A 254 3.31 -26.86 6.38
N LEU A 255 3.80 -25.62 6.28
CA LEU A 255 4.94 -25.26 5.42
C LEU A 255 6.25 -25.22 6.20
N LEU A 256 6.32 -24.34 7.21
CA LEU A 256 7.54 -24.07 7.96
C LEU A 256 7.24 -23.57 9.37
N GLU A 257 8.25 -23.65 10.24
CA GLU A 257 8.19 -23.14 11.60
C GLU A 257 9.08 -21.90 11.75
N ILE A 258 8.49 -20.83 12.28
CA ILE A 258 9.17 -19.64 12.78
C ILE A 258 9.42 -19.89 14.26
N ALA A 259 10.55 -20.55 14.56
CA ALA A 259 10.93 -20.88 15.94
C ALA A 259 11.20 -19.63 16.79
N GLU A 260 11.61 -18.55 16.13
CA GLU A 260 11.91 -17.26 16.73
C GLU A 260 11.58 -16.13 15.74
N ILE A 261 10.92 -15.10 16.24
CA ILE A 261 10.73 -13.82 15.54
C ILE A 261 12.00 -12.97 15.64
N SER A 262 12.25 -12.11 14.66
CA SER A 262 13.50 -11.35 14.52
C SER A 262 13.29 -9.84 14.58
N GLN A 263 14.25 -9.12 15.18
CA GLN A 263 14.41 -7.66 15.11
C GLN A 263 15.36 -7.22 13.97
N GLU A 264 15.83 -8.18 13.18
CA GLU A 264 16.73 -7.99 12.04
C GLU A 264 16.19 -8.78 10.84
N ASP A 265 16.80 -8.58 9.67
CA ASP A 265 16.51 -9.40 8.50
C ASP A 265 16.68 -10.88 8.84
N ALA A 266 15.73 -11.71 8.41
CA ALA A 266 15.67 -13.11 8.80
C ALA A 266 15.11 -13.99 7.71
N GLN A 267 15.40 -15.29 7.81
CA GLN A 267 14.91 -16.30 6.89
C GLN A 267 14.53 -17.57 7.66
N TRP A 268 13.39 -18.16 7.28
CA TRP A 268 12.92 -19.46 7.78
C TRP A 268 12.61 -20.36 6.61
N GLY A 269 13.08 -21.60 6.65
CA GLY A 269 12.90 -22.58 5.58
C GLY A 269 12.08 -23.78 6.01
N SER A 270 11.43 -24.44 5.05
CA SER A 270 10.88 -25.78 5.27
C SER A 270 12.02 -26.80 5.48
N PRO A 271 11.76 -27.93 6.16
CA PRO A 271 12.79 -28.96 6.39
C PRO A 271 13.41 -29.56 5.11
N ASP A 272 12.66 -29.57 4.01
CA ASP A 272 13.11 -30.04 2.69
C ASP A 272 13.80 -28.95 1.85
N GLY A 273 13.87 -27.71 2.36
CA GLY A 273 14.49 -26.56 1.69
C GLY A 273 13.72 -26.03 0.48
N GLN A 274 12.51 -26.53 0.20
CA GLN A 274 11.74 -26.11 -0.97
C GLN A 274 10.97 -24.79 -0.75
N VAL A 275 10.68 -24.45 0.49
CA VAL A 275 9.94 -23.24 0.88
C VAL A 275 10.85 -22.34 1.70
N LEU A 276 10.83 -21.04 1.41
CA LEU A 276 11.57 -20.02 2.12
C LEU A 276 10.65 -18.84 2.45
N LEU A 277 10.60 -18.43 3.71
CA LEU A 277 10.06 -17.16 4.13
C LEU A 277 11.22 -16.23 4.50
N ALA A 278 11.39 -15.15 3.75
CA ALA A 278 12.33 -14.08 4.07
C ALA A 278 11.58 -12.89 4.67
N TYR A 279 12.17 -12.28 5.69
CA TYR A 279 11.76 -11.01 6.27
C TYR A 279 12.87 -9.99 6.07
N GLU A 280 12.54 -8.92 5.35
CA GLU A 280 13.38 -7.73 5.20
C GLU A 280 12.78 -6.64 6.10
N ARG A 281 13.47 -6.28 7.20
CA ARG A 281 12.97 -5.31 8.18
C ARG A 281 13.01 -3.90 7.59
N ASP A 282 11.93 -3.14 7.80
CA ASP A 282 11.95 -1.70 7.55
C ASP A 282 12.90 -1.02 8.55
N PRO A 283 13.98 -0.35 8.11
CA PRO A 283 14.93 0.28 9.01
C PRO A 283 14.32 1.35 9.92
N SER A 284 13.21 1.96 9.52
CA SER A 284 12.49 3.00 10.27
C SER A 284 11.63 2.46 11.42
N THR A 285 11.41 1.14 11.50
CA THR A 285 10.56 0.52 12.51
C THR A 285 11.25 -0.66 13.20
N LEU A 286 10.84 -0.97 14.43
CA LEU A 286 11.36 -2.15 15.13
C LEU A 286 10.63 -3.45 14.75
N GLU A 287 9.41 -3.32 14.23
CA GLU A 287 8.47 -4.45 14.15
C GLU A 287 8.02 -4.77 12.73
N PHE A 288 8.12 -3.84 11.79
CA PHE A 288 7.53 -3.96 10.46
C PHE A 288 8.56 -4.21 9.38
N GLY A 289 8.09 -4.78 8.27
CA GLY A 289 8.89 -4.98 7.09
C GLY A 289 8.15 -5.76 6.02
N THR A 290 8.92 -6.25 5.07
CA THR A 290 8.42 -7.02 3.93
C THR A 290 8.64 -8.50 4.15
N MET A 291 7.58 -9.29 4.00
CA MET A 291 7.64 -10.75 3.98
C MET A 291 7.65 -11.23 2.53
N THR A 292 8.58 -12.11 2.18
CA THR A 292 8.63 -12.80 0.88
C THR A 292 8.61 -14.31 1.10
N LEU A 293 7.51 -14.95 0.70
CA LEU A 293 7.36 -16.41 0.72
C LEU A 293 7.62 -16.97 -0.67
N THR A 294 8.69 -17.74 -0.83
CA THR A 294 9.02 -18.46 -2.06
C THR A 294 8.57 -19.90 -1.94
N LEU A 295 7.80 -20.38 -2.94
CA LEU A 295 7.21 -21.71 -3.00
C LEU A 295 7.47 -22.37 -4.35
N PRO A 296 7.53 -23.71 -4.44
CA PRO A 296 7.44 -24.43 -5.71
C PRO A 296 6.10 -24.18 -6.40
N THR A 297 6.09 -23.97 -7.71
CA THR A 297 4.87 -23.72 -8.48
C THR A 297 3.94 -24.93 -8.54
N SER A 298 4.44 -26.12 -8.20
CA SER A 298 3.66 -27.34 -8.01
C SER A 298 2.69 -27.26 -6.83
N MET A 299 2.97 -26.41 -5.82
CA MET A 299 2.11 -26.19 -4.65
C MET A 299 1.00 -25.16 -4.91
N VAL A 300 0.99 -24.55 -6.10
CA VAL A 300 0.12 -23.44 -6.45
C VAL A 300 -0.83 -23.83 -7.58
N GLU A 301 -2.08 -23.37 -7.48
CA GLU A 301 -3.06 -23.50 -8.54
C GLU A 301 -3.15 -22.19 -9.35
N PRO A 302 -2.93 -22.22 -10.69
CA PRO A 302 -3.03 -21.03 -11.52
C PRO A 302 -4.40 -20.34 -11.42
N GLY A 303 -4.41 -19.01 -11.34
CA GLY A 303 -5.63 -18.22 -11.28
C GLY A 303 -6.39 -18.27 -9.94
N LYS A 304 -5.89 -19.01 -8.93
CA LYS A 304 -6.51 -19.06 -7.60
C LYS A 304 -5.66 -18.36 -6.55
N PRO A 305 -6.29 -17.74 -5.53
CA PRO A 305 -5.57 -17.23 -4.37
C PRO A 305 -5.00 -18.38 -3.53
N LEU A 306 -3.91 -18.10 -2.82
CA LEU A 306 -3.43 -18.97 -1.76
C LEU A 306 -4.13 -18.59 -0.46
N ARG A 307 -4.55 -19.59 0.32
CA ARG A 307 -5.00 -19.41 1.69
C ARG A 307 -3.81 -19.64 2.62
N LEU A 308 -3.29 -18.57 3.21
CA LEU A 308 -2.18 -18.65 4.15
C LEU A 308 -2.72 -18.58 5.57
N LYS A 309 -2.15 -19.39 6.46
CA LYS A 309 -2.52 -19.42 7.87
C LYS A 309 -1.29 -19.46 8.74
N VAL A 310 -1.24 -18.61 9.76
CA VAL A 310 -0.24 -18.62 10.81
C VAL A 310 -0.89 -19.00 12.13
N VAL A 311 -0.30 -19.99 12.81
CA VAL A 311 -0.72 -20.40 14.14
C VAL A 311 0.41 -20.15 15.14
N GLY A 312 0.15 -19.29 16.13
CA GLY A 312 1.03 -19.05 17.27
C GLY A 312 0.96 -20.18 18.30
N SER A 313 2.09 -20.44 18.97
CA SER A 313 2.16 -21.37 20.09
C SER A 313 1.32 -20.90 21.27
N GLU A 314 0.76 -21.81 22.06
CA GLU A 314 0.04 -21.46 23.29
C GLU A 314 0.99 -21.20 24.47
N SER A 315 2.00 -20.35 24.28
CA SER A 315 3.01 -20.05 25.32
C SER A 315 2.58 -18.96 26.31
N GLY A 316 1.39 -18.39 26.14
CA GLY A 316 0.90 -17.26 26.94
C GLY A 316 1.65 -15.96 26.67
N SER A 317 2.37 -15.88 25.55
CA SER A 317 3.15 -14.71 25.14
C SER A 317 2.33 -13.80 24.24
N ARG A 318 2.49 -12.49 24.43
CA ARG A 318 1.85 -11.49 23.56
C ARG A 318 2.64 -11.22 22.26
N ARG A 319 3.76 -11.93 22.03
CA ARG A 319 4.47 -11.88 20.75
C ARG A 319 3.50 -12.13 19.62
N TRP A 320 3.73 -11.46 18.51
CA TRP A 320 2.82 -11.47 17.39
C TRP A 320 3.53 -11.62 16.06
N PHE A 321 2.82 -12.18 15.10
CA PHE A 321 3.14 -12.18 13.67
C PHE A 321 1.92 -11.61 12.94
N GLY A 322 2.14 -10.69 12.01
CA GLY A 322 1.04 -9.95 11.39
C GLY A 322 1.19 -9.65 9.91
N VAL A 323 0.05 -9.34 9.30
CA VAL A 323 -0.12 -8.87 7.93
C VAL A 323 -0.88 -7.55 7.95
N PHE A 324 -0.48 -6.59 7.10
CA PHE A 324 -1.23 -5.37 6.93
C PHE A 324 -2.35 -5.53 5.91
N ARG A 325 -3.52 -4.99 6.24
CA ARG A 325 -4.55 -4.67 5.26
C ARG A 325 -4.15 -3.40 4.52
N MET A 326 -3.97 -3.50 3.21
CA MET A 326 -3.61 -2.36 2.37
C MET A 326 -4.87 -1.77 1.72
N TRP A 327 -4.89 -0.46 1.46
CA TRP A 327 -6.00 0.22 0.75
C TRP A 327 -5.94 0.14 -0.79
#